data_AF-A0A1X6YW81-F1
#
_entry.id   AF-A0A1X6YW81-F1
#
_cell.length_a   1.000
_cell.length_b   1.000
_cell.length_c   1.000
_cell.angle_alpha   90.00
_cell.angle_beta   90.00
_cell.angle_gamma   90.00
#
_symmetry.space_group_name_H-M   'P 1'
#
loop_
_entity.id
_entity.type
_entity.pdbx_description
1 polymer ?
#
loop_
_entity_poly.entity_id
_entity_poly.type
_entity_poly.pdbx_seq_one_letter_code
_entity_poly.pdbx_strand_id
1 'polypeptide(L)'
;MQAMIPFPDISPEIFSVSLFGMEFALRWYALAYIVGIVIGWRLVVATVRRPHLWANDTPPMDARAVEDLLTWVILGVILGGRLGFVIFYQPAYYLANPIEILQVWQGGMSFHGGLLGVVTACLLFSWRRGIRWLSVADVLCMATPAGLLLGRIANFINAELWGRPTDLPWGVVFPRAAAQDCPGLEGPCARHPSQLYEAGLEGLVLGAVLLWLVWARGALKFPGLATGVFFAGYGLSRFMVEFVRQADPQFITPDNPMGYVLHAGGVGLSMGQLLSLPMVVLGLVFILWARRHPA
;
A
#
# COMPACT_ATOMS: atom_id res chain seq x y z
N MET A 1 14.14 12.67 32.12
CA MET A 1 14.04 12.86 30.65
C MET A 1 13.40 11.62 30.08
N GLN A 2 12.21 11.74 29.48
CA GLN A 2 11.67 10.67 28.65
C GLN A 2 12.63 10.45 27.49
N ALA A 3 13.01 9.20 27.23
CA ALA A 3 13.82 8.86 26.07
C ALA A 3 12.97 9.07 24.81
N MET A 4 13.37 10.02 23.97
CA MET A 4 12.72 10.30 22.69
C MET A 4 13.79 10.40 21.60
N ILE A 5 13.45 9.91 20.42
CA ILE A 5 14.36 9.88 19.28
C ILE A 5 14.09 11.12 18.42
N PRO A 6 15.05 12.04 18.24
CA PRO A 6 14.89 13.12 17.27
C PRO A 6 14.76 12.51 15.87
N PHE A 7 13.89 13.07 15.03
CA PHE A 7 13.83 12.65 13.65
C PHE A 7 15.19 12.86 12.98
N PRO A 8 15.72 11.86 12.25
CA PRO A 8 17.03 11.97 11.62
C PRO A 8 17.02 13.08 10.56
N ASP A 9 18.16 13.74 10.38
CA ASP A 9 18.34 14.80 9.39
C ASP A 9 18.40 14.21 7.97
N ILE A 10 17.23 13.86 7.43
CA ILE A 10 17.06 13.24 6.11
C ILE A 10 16.14 14.11 5.28
N SER A 11 16.65 14.60 4.15
CA SER A 11 15.85 15.32 3.16
C SER A 11 14.88 14.37 2.45
N PRO A 12 13.61 14.76 2.22
CA PRO A 12 12.69 14.05 1.32
C PRO A 12 13.20 13.95 -0.14
N GLU A 13 14.10 14.84 -0.52
CA GLU A 13 14.70 14.95 -1.84
C GLU A 13 16.09 14.34 -1.83
N ILE A 14 16.36 13.47 -2.80
CA ILE A 14 17.67 12.83 -3.01
C ILE A 14 18.63 13.88 -3.57
N PHE A 15 18.19 14.58 -4.63
CA PHE A 15 18.85 15.74 -5.21
C PHE A 15 17.82 16.56 -5.97
N SER A 16 18.08 17.86 -6.15
CA SER A 16 17.35 18.73 -7.05
C SER A 16 18.28 19.36 -8.08
N VAL A 17 17.76 19.55 -9.30
CA VAL A 17 18.46 20.22 -10.39
C VAL A 17 17.57 21.32 -10.94
N SER A 18 18.08 22.55 -10.98
CA SER A 18 17.39 23.67 -11.60
C SER A 18 17.73 23.74 -13.09
N LEU A 19 16.74 23.54 -13.96
CA LEU A 19 16.86 23.62 -15.42
C LEU A 19 15.82 24.58 -15.98
N PHE A 20 16.25 25.57 -16.75
CA PHE A 20 15.37 26.55 -17.42
C PHE A 20 14.40 27.28 -16.47
N GLY A 21 14.82 27.54 -15.22
CA GLY A 21 13.97 28.18 -14.20
C GLY A 21 12.95 27.25 -13.53
N MET A 22 12.98 25.94 -13.83
CA MET A 22 12.18 24.92 -13.15
C MET A 22 13.07 24.03 -12.29
N GLU A 23 12.62 23.75 -11.07
CA GLU A 23 13.31 22.85 -10.14
C GLU A 23 12.82 21.41 -10.32
N PHE A 24 13.73 20.51 -10.70
CA PHE A 24 13.46 19.09 -10.82
C PHE A 24 14.08 18.36 -9.62
N ALA A 25 13.24 17.95 -8.67
CA ALA A 25 13.67 17.19 -7.51
C ALA A 25 13.34 15.70 -7.65
N LEU A 26 14.36 14.84 -7.52
CA LEU A 26 14.14 13.41 -7.36
C LEU A 26 13.86 13.10 -5.89
N ARG A 27 12.65 12.61 -5.59
CA ARG A 27 12.21 12.31 -4.22
C ARG A 27 12.44 10.83 -3.88
N TRP A 28 12.75 10.53 -2.62
CA TRP A 28 12.83 9.15 -2.11
C TRP A 28 11.55 8.36 -2.37
N TYR A 29 10.41 9.04 -2.31
CA TYR A 29 9.09 8.46 -2.58
C TYR A 29 8.98 7.93 -4.02
N ALA A 30 9.47 8.67 -5.02
CA ALA A 30 9.48 8.23 -6.41
C ALA A 30 10.42 7.04 -6.61
N LEU A 31 11.60 7.08 -5.99
CA LEU A 31 12.56 5.99 -6.05
C LEU A 31 12.01 4.71 -5.40
N ALA A 32 11.30 4.82 -4.28
CA ALA A 32 10.66 3.69 -3.60
C ALA A 32 9.66 2.97 -4.52
N TYR A 33 8.85 3.71 -5.28
CA TYR A 33 7.95 3.09 -6.27
C TYR A 33 8.71 2.38 -7.39
N ILE A 34 9.72 3.05 -7.98
CA ILE A 34 10.49 2.46 -9.09
C ILE A 34 11.18 1.18 -8.64
N VAL A 35 11.88 1.23 -7.49
CA VAL A 35 12.58 0.06 -6.94
C VAL A 35 11.58 -1.02 -6.53
N GLY A 36 10.45 -0.66 -5.91
CA GLY A 36 9.38 -1.61 -5.55
C GLY A 36 8.81 -2.35 -6.77
N ILE A 37 8.56 -1.62 -7.86
CA ILE A 37 8.11 -2.19 -9.14
C ILE A 37 9.18 -3.13 -9.71
N VAL A 38 10.46 -2.72 -9.72
CA VAL A 38 11.55 -3.56 -10.24
C VAL A 38 11.69 -4.84 -9.42
N ILE A 39 11.67 -4.75 -8.09
CA ILE A 39 11.71 -5.94 -7.21
C ILE A 39 10.51 -6.84 -7.49
N GLY A 40 9.30 -6.27 -7.53
CA GLY A 40 8.08 -7.03 -7.79
C GLY A 40 8.12 -7.75 -9.14
N TRP A 41 8.51 -7.05 -10.21
CA TRP A 41 8.69 -7.61 -11.54
C TRP A 41 9.69 -8.78 -11.52
N ARG A 42 10.86 -8.59 -10.90
CA ARG A 42 11.89 -9.64 -10.80
C ARG A 42 11.40 -10.85 -10.01
N LEU A 43 10.66 -10.65 -8.93
CA LEU A 43 10.06 -11.73 -8.14
C LEU A 43 9.03 -12.53 -8.96
N VAL A 44 8.15 -11.85 -9.70
CA VAL A 44 7.15 -12.50 -10.55
C VAL A 44 7.84 -13.29 -11.67
N VAL A 45 8.79 -12.68 -12.39
CA VAL A 45 9.57 -13.35 -13.46
C VAL A 45 10.29 -14.58 -12.91
N ALA A 46 10.94 -14.46 -11.75
CA ALA A 46 11.62 -15.58 -11.12
C ALA A 46 10.64 -16.71 -10.74
N THR A 47 9.42 -16.37 -10.35
CA THR A 47 8.39 -17.33 -9.95
C THR A 47 7.76 -18.06 -11.15
N VAL A 48 7.44 -17.34 -12.22
CA VAL A 48 6.88 -17.98 -13.44
C VAL A 48 7.92 -18.86 -14.16
N ARG A 49 9.21 -18.57 -14.00
CA ARG A 49 10.31 -19.40 -14.54
C ARG A 49 10.56 -20.70 -13.76
N ARG A 50 9.80 -20.99 -12.71
CA ARG A 50 9.93 -22.20 -11.89
C ARG A 50 8.68 -23.08 -12.02
N PRO A 51 8.62 -23.98 -13.03
CA PRO A 51 7.50 -24.86 -13.30
C PRO A 51 6.96 -25.58 -12.05
N HIS A 52 7.83 -26.17 -11.23
CA HIS A 52 7.49 -26.97 -10.04
C HIS A 52 6.67 -26.26 -8.95
N LEU A 53 6.61 -24.91 -8.98
CA LEU A 53 5.80 -24.13 -8.06
C LEU A 53 4.30 -24.19 -8.40
N TRP A 54 3.97 -24.52 -9.65
CA TRP A 54 2.62 -24.45 -10.20
C TRP A 54 1.97 -25.84 -10.25
N ALA A 55 0.65 -25.86 -10.42
CA ALA A 55 -0.07 -27.11 -10.65
C ALA A 55 0.34 -27.71 -12.00
N ASN A 56 0.50 -29.04 -12.03
CA ASN A 56 0.96 -29.80 -13.20
C ASN A 56 2.27 -29.30 -13.80
N ASP A 57 3.09 -28.60 -13.01
CA ASP A 57 4.32 -27.92 -13.44
C ASP A 57 4.10 -26.95 -14.61
N THR A 58 2.91 -26.35 -14.69
CA THR A 58 2.51 -25.43 -15.76
C THR A 58 2.32 -24.00 -15.24
N PRO A 59 3.27 -23.08 -15.45
CA PRO A 59 3.08 -21.69 -15.11
C PRO A 59 1.96 -21.06 -15.97
N PRO A 60 1.19 -20.10 -15.43
CA PRO A 60 0.03 -19.51 -16.11
C PRO A 60 0.44 -18.60 -17.28
N MET A 61 1.70 -18.16 -17.31
CA MET A 61 2.24 -17.25 -18.31
C MET A 61 3.77 -17.34 -18.35
N ASP A 62 4.37 -16.92 -19.46
CA ASP A 62 5.82 -16.82 -19.60
C ASP A 62 6.35 -15.44 -19.10
N ALA A 63 7.68 -15.27 -19.11
CA ALA A 63 8.29 -14.03 -18.64
C ALA A 63 7.95 -12.80 -19.51
N ARG A 64 7.68 -12.99 -20.81
CA ARG A 64 7.30 -11.89 -21.72
C ARG A 64 5.91 -11.39 -21.40
N ALA A 65 4.98 -12.31 -21.16
CA ALA A 65 3.64 -11.98 -20.70
C ALA A 65 3.64 -11.25 -19.34
N VAL A 66 4.64 -11.50 -18.47
CA VAL A 66 4.81 -10.72 -17.22
C VAL A 66 5.22 -9.27 -17.51
N GLU A 67 6.10 -9.03 -18.49
CA GLU A 67 6.49 -7.68 -18.92
C GLU A 67 5.30 -6.93 -19.56
N ASP A 68 4.50 -7.64 -20.36
CA ASP A 68 3.23 -7.12 -20.86
C ASP A 68 2.31 -6.76 -19.70
N LEU A 69 2.07 -7.68 -18.76
CA LEU A 69 1.23 -7.46 -17.58
C LEU A 69 1.70 -6.24 -16.76
N LEU A 70 3.01 -6.04 -16.60
CA LEU A 70 3.55 -4.88 -15.90
C LEU A 70 3.09 -3.56 -16.55
N THR A 71 3.09 -3.49 -17.88
CA THR A 71 2.58 -2.33 -18.62
C THR A 71 1.10 -2.11 -18.34
N TRP A 72 0.30 -3.19 -18.32
CA TRP A 72 -1.13 -3.12 -17.99
C TRP A 72 -1.35 -2.62 -16.56
N VAL A 73 -0.57 -3.09 -15.59
CA VAL A 73 -0.64 -2.65 -14.19
C VAL A 73 -0.28 -1.17 -14.06
N ILE A 74 0.81 -0.71 -14.69
CA ILE A 74 1.23 0.70 -14.65
C ILE A 74 0.13 1.61 -15.24
N LEU A 75 -0.42 1.25 -16.41
CA LEU A 75 -1.53 1.98 -17.01
C LEU A 75 -2.78 1.95 -16.11
N GLY A 76 -3.07 0.81 -15.48
CA GLY A 76 -4.16 0.67 -14.51
C GLY A 76 -4.01 1.62 -13.32
N VAL A 77 -2.81 1.73 -12.73
CA VAL A 77 -2.53 2.67 -11.63
C VAL A 77 -2.72 4.12 -12.08
N ILE A 78 -2.13 4.50 -13.22
CA ILE A 78 -2.14 5.90 -13.69
C ILE A 78 -3.56 6.31 -14.11
N LEU A 79 -4.19 5.55 -14.99
CA LEU A 79 -5.53 5.86 -15.50
C LEU A 79 -6.59 5.73 -14.41
N GLY A 80 -6.55 4.63 -13.66
CA GLY A 80 -7.50 4.41 -12.56
C GLY A 80 -7.33 5.45 -11.46
N GLY A 81 -6.10 5.75 -11.07
CA GLY A 81 -5.83 6.75 -10.04
C GLY A 81 -6.29 8.14 -10.45
N ARG A 82 -6.04 8.53 -11.70
CA ARG A 82 -6.48 9.82 -12.22
C ARG A 82 -8.00 9.91 -12.35
N LEU A 83 -8.63 8.93 -12.99
CA LEU A 83 -10.08 8.92 -13.17
C LEU A 83 -10.82 8.82 -11.83
N GLY A 84 -10.30 8.02 -10.89
CA GLY A 84 -10.87 7.96 -9.54
C GLY A 84 -10.77 9.29 -8.80
N PHE A 85 -9.67 10.05 -8.97
CA PHE A 85 -9.58 11.39 -8.39
C PHE A 85 -10.64 12.33 -8.99
N VAL A 86 -10.72 12.35 -10.32
CA VAL A 86 -11.67 13.16 -11.09
C VAL A 86 -13.12 12.87 -10.66
N ILE A 87 -13.51 11.59 -10.63
CA ILE A 87 -14.90 11.19 -10.38
C ILE A 87 -15.28 11.33 -8.91
N PHE A 88 -14.41 10.93 -7.97
CA PHE A 88 -14.78 10.86 -6.56
C PHE A 88 -14.56 12.16 -5.79
N TYR A 89 -13.64 13.02 -6.23
CA TYR A 89 -13.26 14.21 -5.47
C TYR A 89 -13.70 15.52 -6.13
N GLN A 90 -13.60 15.64 -7.46
CA GLN A 90 -13.88 16.90 -8.16
C GLN A 90 -14.63 16.74 -9.50
N PRO A 91 -15.77 16.01 -9.55
CA PRO A 91 -16.43 15.69 -10.83
C PRO A 91 -16.92 16.94 -11.57
N ALA A 92 -17.50 17.92 -10.86
CA ALA A 92 -18.03 19.14 -11.48
C ALA A 92 -16.92 20.01 -12.11
N TYR A 93 -15.76 20.11 -11.47
CA TYR A 93 -14.63 20.89 -11.96
C TYR A 93 -14.09 20.32 -13.28
N TYR A 94 -13.87 19.00 -13.34
CA TYR A 94 -13.33 18.35 -14.54
C TYR A 94 -14.34 18.20 -15.67
N LEU A 95 -15.65 18.20 -15.38
CA LEU A 95 -16.68 18.34 -16.41
C LEU A 95 -16.59 19.71 -17.11
N ALA A 96 -16.25 20.77 -16.37
CA ALA A 96 -16.02 22.09 -16.94
C ALA A 96 -14.64 22.20 -17.63
N ASN A 97 -13.64 21.43 -17.18
CA ASN A 97 -12.25 21.48 -17.67
C ASN A 97 -11.74 20.09 -18.12
N PRO A 98 -12.31 19.49 -19.18
CA PRO A 98 -12.05 18.08 -19.53
C PRO A 98 -10.60 17.80 -19.94
N ILE A 99 -9.89 18.78 -20.51
CA ILE A 99 -8.48 18.60 -20.90
C ILE A 99 -7.57 18.40 -19.69
N GLU A 100 -7.94 18.94 -18.52
CA GLU A 100 -7.16 18.81 -17.30
C GLU A 100 -7.16 17.39 -16.74
N ILE A 101 -8.11 16.54 -17.15
CA ILE A 101 -8.13 15.13 -16.78
C ILE A 101 -6.82 14.43 -17.19
N LEU A 102 -6.22 14.82 -18.32
CA LEU A 102 -4.97 14.23 -18.82
C LEU A 102 -3.70 14.73 -18.11
N GLN A 103 -3.81 15.82 -17.34
CA GLN A 103 -2.67 16.47 -16.70
C GLN A 103 -2.25 15.79 -15.40
N VAL A 104 -1.78 14.54 -15.50
CA VAL A 104 -1.35 13.72 -14.35
C VAL A 104 -0.16 14.31 -13.57
N TRP A 105 0.60 15.22 -14.18
CA TRP A 105 1.73 15.90 -13.55
C TRP A 105 1.32 17.00 -12.56
N GLN A 106 0.07 17.45 -12.58
CA GLN A 106 -0.47 18.42 -11.61
C GLN A 106 -0.83 17.78 -10.26
N GLY A 107 -0.54 16.48 -10.09
CA GLY A 107 -1.02 15.70 -8.96
C GLY A 107 -2.51 15.34 -9.10
N GLY A 108 -3.17 14.99 -8.00
CA GLY A 108 -4.57 14.55 -8.00
C GLY A 108 -4.72 13.10 -8.48
N MET A 109 -4.36 12.18 -7.59
CA MET A 109 -4.44 10.72 -7.80
C MET A 109 -5.22 10.09 -6.65
N SER A 110 -6.18 9.23 -6.97
CA SER A 110 -6.96 8.46 -6.00
C SER A 110 -6.35 7.08 -5.80
N PHE A 111 -6.08 6.71 -4.55
CA PHE A 111 -5.66 5.36 -4.20
C PHE A 111 -6.69 4.31 -4.63
N HIS A 112 -7.96 4.52 -4.27
CA HIS A 112 -9.07 3.61 -4.61
C HIS A 112 -9.25 3.48 -6.12
N GLY A 113 -9.14 4.60 -6.84
CA GLY A 113 -9.13 4.60 -8.31
C GLY A 113 -7.99 3.76 -8.89
N GLY A 114 -6.78 3.93 -8.37
CA GLY A 114 -5.61 3.17 -8.79
C GLY A 114 -5.77 1.67 -8.54
N LEU A 115 -6.27 1.27 -7.37
CA LEU A 115 -6.57 -0.13 -7.04
C LEU A 115 -7.59 -0.74 -8.01
N LEU A 116 -8.71 -0.05 -8.25
CA LEU A 116 -9.74 -0.50 -9.21
C LEU A 116 -9.18 -0.59 -10.62
N GLY A 117 -8.35 0.36 -11.02
CA GLY A 117 -7.67 0.35 -12.32
C GLY A 117 -6.74 -0.86 -12.49
N VAL A 118 -5.95 -1.21 -11.46
CA VAL A 118 -5.09 -2.40 -11.47
C VAL A 118 -5.91 -3.69 -11.53
N VAL A 119 -6.95 -3.82 -10.70
CA VAL A 119 -7.83 -5.00 -10.71
C VAL A 119 -8.46 -5.17 -12.10
N THR A 120 -8.98 -4.09 -12.68
CA THR A 120 -9.58 -4.10 -14.01
C THR A 120 -8.55 -4.48 -15.08
N ALA A 121 -7.35 -3.90 -15.04
CA ALA A 121 -6.27 -4.22 -15.96
C ALA A 121 -5.87 -5.70 -15.89
N CYS A 122 -5.74 -6.26 -14.69
CA CYS A 122 -5.40 -7.66 -14.48
C CYS A 122 -6.50 -8.61 -15.00
N LEU A 123 -7.77 -8.28 -14.75
CA LEU A 123 -8.90 -9.07 -15.25
C LEU A 123 -8.96 -9.05 -16.78
N LEU A 124 -8.83 -7.87 -17.39
CA LEU A 124 -8.84 -7.71 -18.84
C LEU A 124 -7.64 -8.39 -19.52
N PHE A 125 -6.45 -8.28 -18.93
CA PHE A 125 -5.26 -8.97 -19.41
C PHE A 125 -5.45 -10.49 -19.36
N SER A 126 -5.90 -10.99 -18.22
CA SER A 126 -6.13 -12.43 -18.00
C SER A 126 -7.16 -12.98 -18.98
N TRP A 127 -8.28 -12.27 -19.15
CA TRP A 127 -9.33 -12.64 -20.10
C TRP A 127 -8.83 -12.67 -21.54
N ARG A 128 -8.10 -11.63 -22.00
CA ARG A 128 -7.57 -11.56 -23.38
C ARG A 128 -6.55 -12.64 -23.69
N ARG A 129 -5.82 -13.12 -22.69
CA ARG A 129 -4.76 -14.12 -22.85
C ARG A 129 -5.19 -15.54 -22.49
N GLY A 130 -6.44 -15.75 -22.06
CA GLY A 130 -6.92 -17.06 -21.59
C GLY A 130 -6.23 -17.53 -20.31
N ILE A 131 -5.70 -16.61 -19.50
CA ILE A 131 -4.98 -16.91 -18.26
C ILE A 131 -5.97 -16.90 -17.10
N ARG A 132 -5.81 -17.84 -16.15
CA ARG A 132 -6.59 -17.84 -14.91
C ARG A 132 -6.23 -16.61 -14.07
N TRP A 133 -7.18 -15.68 -13.92
CA TRP A 133 -6.96 -14.40 -13.24
C TRP A 133 -6.47 -14.54 -11.79
N LEU A 134 -6.89 -15.59 -11.08
CA LEU A 134 -6.43 -15.87 -9.71
C LEU A 134 -4.94 -16.17 -9.64
N SER A 135 -4.40 -16.86 -10.65
CA SER A 135 -2.96 -17.14 -10.72
C SER A 135 -2.15 -15.86 -10.98
N VAL A 136 -2.72 -14.92 -11.73
CA VAL A 136 -2.16 -13.57 -11.89
C VAL A 136 -2.23 -12.79 -10.58
N ALA A 137 -3.38 -12.83 -9.90
CA ALA A 137 -3.57 -12.18 -8.61
C ALA A 137 -2.61 -12.72 -7.55
N ASP A 138 -2.37 -14.04 -7.49
CA ASP A 138 -1.46 -14.66 -6.52
C ASP A 138 -0.02 -14.12 -6.65
N VAL A 139 0.51 -14.04 -7.88
CA VAL A 139 1.88 -13.55 -8.09
C VAL A 139 2.00 -12.05 -7.85
N LEU A 140 0.97 -11.26 -8.17
CA LEU A 140 0.95 -9.83 -7.87
C LEU A 140 0.85 -9.58 -6.36
N CYS A 141 -0.03 -10.29 -5.65
CA CYS A 141 -0.15 -10.23 -4.20
C CYS A 141 1.14 -10.67 -3.49
N MET A 142 1.84 -11.69 -4.00
CA MET A 142 3.16 -12.09 -3.50
C MET A 142 4.21 -10.97 -3.65
N ALA A 143 4.17 -10.23 -4.75
CA ALA A 143 5.14 -9.16 -5.04
C ALA A 143 4.82 -7.81 -4.35
N THR A 144 3.55 -7.55 -4.07
CA THR A 144 3.05 -6.26 -3.55
C THR A 144 3.73 -5.80 -2.24
N PRO A 145 4.02 -6.68 -1.25
CA PRO A 145 4.70 -6.27 -0.01
C PRO A 145 6.04 -5.57 -0.19
N ALA A 146 6.78 -5.84 -1.28
CA ALA A 146 8.02 -5.13 -1.57
C ALA A 146 7.77 -3.62 -1.81
N GLY A 147 6.72 -3.29 -2.56
CA GLY A 147 6.29 -1.91 -2.77
C GLY A 147 5.78 -1.26 -1.47
N LEU A 148 5.01 -2.01 -0.67
CA LEU A 148 4.52 -1.52 0.63
C LEU A 148 5.68 -1.20 1.57
N LEU A 149 6.64 -2.11 1.72
CA LEU A 149 7.84 -1.90 2.54
C LEU A 149 8.54 -0.58 2.21
N LEU A 150 8.88 -0.39 0.93
CA LEU A 150 9.63 0.78 0.48
C LEU A 150 8.78 2.06 0.55
N GLY A 151 7.49 1.98 0.20
CA GLY A 151 6.57 3.11 0.28
C GLY A 151 6.41 3.61 1.72
N ARG A 152 6.29 2.70 2.69
CA ARG A 152 6.19 3.05 4.11
C ARG A 152 7.48 3.63 4.67
N ILE A 153 8.64 3.12 4.25
CA ILE A 153 9.93 3.74 4.58
C ILE A 153 10.02 5.15 3.99
N ALA A 154 9.55 5.35 2.75
CA ALA A 154 9.52 6.68 2.14
C ALA A 154 8.54 7.64 2.85
N ASN A 155 7.41 7.15 3.37
CA ASN A 155 6.54 7.97 4.23
C ASN A 155 7.25 8.41 5.52
N PHE A 156 8.05 7.52 6.13
CA PHE A 156 8.88 7.90 7.27
C PHE A 156 9.88 8.99 6.89
N ILE A 157 10.62 8.84 5.78
CA ILE A 157 11.58 9.83 5.28
C ILE A 157 10.90 11.19 4.98
N ASN A 158 9.68 11.18 4.42
CA ASN A 158 8.89 12.38 4.18
C ASN A 158 8.35 13.04 5.46
N ALA A 159 8.53 12.38 6.62
CA ALA A 159 7.93 12.71 7.90
C ALA A 159 6.40 12.89 7.79
N GLU A 160 5.70 11.93 7.20
CA GLU A 160 4.24 11.95 7.00
C GLU A 160 3.58 10.66 7.50
N LEU A 161 2.28 10.70 7.81
CA LEU A 161 1.50 9.54 8.31
C LEU A 161 2.03 8.95 9.63
N TRP A 162 2.51 9.83 10.51
CA TRP A 162 2.94 9.47 11.87
C TRP A 162 1.76 8.98 12.74
N GLY A 163 2.10 8.36 13.86
CA GLY A 163 1.14 7.83 14.79
C GLY A 163 0.68 8.83 15.86
N ARG A 164 -0.03 8.30 16.86
CA ARG A 164 -0.48 9.04 18.03
C ARG A 164 0.72 9.46 18.90
N PRO A 165 0.56 10.50 19.74
CA PRO A 165 1.54 10.84 20.77
C PRO A 165 1.88 9.62 21.64
N THR A 166 3.14 9.50 22.05
CA THR A 166 3.61 8.35 22.82
C THR A 166 4.76 8.71 23.74
N ASP A 167 4.78 8.10 24.92
CA ASP A 167 5.87 8.20 25.91
C ASP A 167 6.85 7.04 25.84
N LEU A 168 6.68 6.12 24.86
CA LEU A 168 7.54 4.95 24.70
C LEU A 168 8.96 5.37 24.28
N PRO A 169 10.01 4.62 24.68
CA PRO A 169 11.40 5.04 24.50
C PRO A 169 11.87 5.10 23.03
N TRP A 170 11.06 4.59 22.09
CA TRP A 170 11.30 4.67 20.64
C TRP A 170 10.36 5.66 19.93
N GLY A 171 9.64 6.50 20.66
CA GLY A 171 8.85 7.59 20.10
C GLY A 171 9.74 8.56 19.33
N VAL A 172 9.27 9.00 18.16
CA VAL A 172 10.05 9.88 17.26
C VAL A 172 9.45 11.29 17.26
N VAL A 173 10.31 12.30 17.42
CA VAL A 173 9.93 13.72 17.34
C VAL A 173 9.99 14.16 15.88
N PHE A 174 8.87 14.10 15.17
CA PHE A 174 8.79 14.45 13.75
C PHE A 174 8.85 15.97 13.52
N PRO A 175 9.52 16.46 12.46
CA PRO A 175 9.78 17.89 12.25
C PRO A 175 8.58 18.70 11.76
N ARG A 176 7.45 18.06 11.43
CA ARG A 176 6.26 18.76 10.90
C ARG A 176 5.50 19.44 12.02
N ALA A 177 5.05 20.68 11.80
CA ALA A 177 4.25 21.43 12.76
C ALA A 177 3.00 20.66 13.22
N ALA A 178 2.27 20.03 12.30
CA ALA A 178 1.10 19.20 12.61
C ALA A 178 1.44 17.95 13.45
N ALA A 179 2.70 17.49 13.44
CA ALA A 179 3.15 16.39 14.30
C ALA A 179 3.51 16.88 15.70
N GLN A 180 3.83 18.16 15.87
CA GLN A 180 4.12 18.76 17.17
C GLN A 180 2.87 19.26 17.90
N ASP A 181 1.72 19.27 17.23
CA ASP A 181 0.43 19.60 17.82
C ASP A 181 -0.06 18.47 18.74
N CYS A 182 0.20 18.63 20.04
CA CYS A 182 -0.16 17.70 21.10
C CYS A 182 -0.77 18.48 22.28
N PRO A 183 -2.12 18.53 22.38
CA PRO A 183 -2.79 19.33 23.39
C PRO A 183 -2.35 18.98 24.82
N GLY A 184 -1.95 19.99 25.59
CA GLY A 184 -1.55 19.83 26.99
C GLY A 184 -0.09 19.39 27.21
N LEU A 185 0.72 19.28 26.15
CA LEU A 185 2.15 18.99 26.27
C LEU A 185 2.97 20.27 26.05
N GLU A 186 3.77 20.66 27.05
CA GLU A 186 4.79 21.70 26.90
C GLU A 186 6.14 21.06 26.52
N GLY A 187 6.51 21.14 25.23
CA GLY A 187 7.77 20.61 24.71
C GLY A 187 7.62 19.79 23.43
N PRO A 188 8.68 19.08 23.01
CA PRO A 188 8.64 18.26 21.80
C PRO A 188 7.66 17.09 21.96
N CYS A 189 6.77 16.91 20.98
CA CYS A 189 5.85 15.79 20.95
C CYS A 189 6.46 14.60 20.20
N ALA A 190 6.76 13.54 20.95
CA ALA A 190 7.13 12.24 20.38
C ALA A 190 5.88 11.48 19.94
N ARG A 191 5.97 10.83 18.78
CA ARG A 191 4.87 10.05 18.19
C ARG A 191 5.35 8.67 17.79
N HIS A 192 4.42 7.72 17.76
CA HIS A 192 4.70 6.42 17.19
C HIS A 192 5.16 6.56 15.73
N PRO A 193 6.31 5.98 15.33
CA PRO A 193 6.69 5.88 13.92
C PRO A 193 5.88 4.77 13.24
N SER A 194 4.55 4.96 13.15
CA SER A 194 3.60 3.97 12.62
C SER A 194 3.96 3.50 11.22
N GLN A 195 4.57 4.37 10.40
CA GLN A 195 5.08 4.02 9.08
C GLN A 195 6.07 2.86 9.14
N LEU A 196 6.96 2.82 10.14
CA LEU A 196 7.91 1.73 10.32
C LEU A 196 7.23 0.45 10.82
N TYR A 197 6.13 0.56 11.56
CA TYR A 197 5.31 -0.59 11.95
C TYR A 197 4.60 -1.18 10.72
N GLU A 198 4.04 -0.33 9.84
CA GLU A 198 3.45 -0.75 8.57
C GLU A 198 4.52 -1.36 7.65
N ALA A 199 5.70 -0.76 7.55
CA ALA A 199 6.82 -1.28 6.79
C ALA A 199 7.21 -2.70 7.27
N GLY A 200 7.30 -2.89 8.60
CA GLY A 200 7.61 -4.17 9.21
C GLY A 200 6.51 -5.22 9.01
N LEU A 201 5.24 -4.88 9.26
CA LEU A 201 4.13 -5.84 9.22
C LEU A 201 3.62 -6.08 7.79
N GLU A 202 3.21 -5.01 7.09
CA GLU A 202 2.61 -5.07 5.74
C GLU A 202 3.66 -5.39 4.66
N GLY A 203 4.91 -4.99 4.89
CA GLY A 203 6.02 -5.18 3.96
C GLY A 203 6.85 -6.41 4.27
N LEU A 204 7.64 -6.35 5.34
CA LEU A 204 8.66 -7.37 5.64
C LEU A 204 8.04 -8.72 6.07
N VAL A 205 7.21 -8.72 7.11
CA VAL A 205 6.61 -9.95 7.68
C VAL A 205 5.65 -10.58 6.67
N LEU A 206 4.70 -9.81 6.14
CA LEU A 206 3.74 -10.33 5.16
C LEU A 206 4.44 -10.81 3.88
N GLY A 207 5.43 -10.06 3.37
CA GLY A 207 6.24 -10.46 2.23
C GLY A 207 7.01 -11.77 2.47
N ALA A 208 7.65 -11.91 3.64
CA ALA A 208 8.35 -13.14 4.00
C ALA A 208 7.41 -14.34 4.08
N VAL A 209 6.22 -14.18 4.68
CA VAL A 209 5.20 -15.23 4.75
C VAL A 209 4.73 -15.64 3.35
N LEU A 210 4.44 -14.68 2.47
CA LEU A 210 3.98 -14.97 1.11
C LEU A 210 5.07 -15.65 0.27
N LEU A 211 6.31 -15.17 0.33
CA LEU A 211 7.43 -15.81 -0.36
C LEU A 211 7.68 -17.23 0.14
N TRP A 212 7.62 -17.45 1.46
CA TRP A 212 7.73 -18.79 2.04
C TRP A 212 6.60 -19.71 1.59
N LEU A 213 5.35 -19.22 1.60
CA LEU A 213 4.20 -20.00 1.13
C LEU A 213 4.31 -20.37 -0.35
N VAL A 214 4.72 -19.43 -1.19
CA VAL A 214 4.82 -19.62 -2.64
C VAL A 214 6.00 -20.52 -2.99
N TRP A 215 7.20 -20.25 -2.48
CA TRP A 215 8.42 -20.96 -2.91
C TRP A 215 8.71 -22.24 -2.11
N ALA A 216 8.22 -22.37 -0.88
CA ALA A 216 8.51 -23.53 -0.02
C ALA A 216 7.27 -24.39 0.28
N ARG A 217 6.04 -23.86 0.16
CA ARG A 217 4.81 -24.58 0.52
C ARG A 217 3.87 -24.84 -0.65
N GLY A 218 4.26 -24.47 -1.87
CA GLY A 218 3.49 -24.75 -3.08
C GLY A 218 2.14 -24.04 -3.12
N ALA A 219 2.04 -22.85 -2.53
CA ALA A 219 0.77 -22.12 -2.47
C ALA A 219 0.15 -21.83 -3.84
N LEU A 220 0.97 -21.70 -4.89
CA LEU A 220 0.52 -21.47 -6.27
C LEU A 220 -0.17 -22.69 -6.92
N LYS A 221 -0.13 -23.87 -6.28
CA LYS A 221 -0.93 -25.04 -6.65
C LYS A 221 -2.41 -24.90 -6.25
N PHE A 222 -2.73 -23.86 -5.47
CA PHE A 222 -4.08 -23.54 -5.00
C PHE A 222 -4.40 -22.09 -5.39
N PRO A 223 -4.85 -21.84 -6.64
CA PRO A 223 -5.07 -20.48 -7.12
C PRO A 223 -5.98 -19.67 -6.20
N GLY A 224 -5.56 -18.47 -5.83
CA GLY A 224 -6.23 -17.58 -4.89
C GLY A 224 -5.74 -17.70 -3.44
N LEU A 225 -4.90 -18.70 -3.11
CA LEU A 225 -4.40 -18.85 -1.75
C LEU A 225 -3.45 -17.71 -1.35
N ALA A 226 -2.52 -17.32 -2.22
CA ALA A 226 -1.58 -16.23 -1.92
C ALA A 226 -2.32 -14.88 -1.88
N THR A 227 -3.28 -14.67 -2.80
CA THR A 227 -4.21 -13.53 -2.74
C THR A 227 -4.98 -13.47 -1.43
N GLY A 228 -5.53 -14.60 -0.98
CA GLY A 228 -6.27 -14.66 0.28
C GLY A 228 -5.41 -14.35 1.50
N VAL A 229 -4.20 -14.92 1.56
CA VAL A 229 -3.24 -14.62 2.64
C VAL A 229 -2.79 -13.15 2.61
N PHE A 230 -2.58 -12.57 1.42
CA PHE A 230 -2.26 -11.16 1.29
C PHE A 230 -3.36 -10.27 1.86
N PHE A 231 -4.62 -10.45 1.44
CA PHE A 231 -5.72 -9.61 1.92
C PHE A 231 -5.98 -9.79 3.43
N ALA A 232 -5.93 -11.03 3.93
CA ALA A 232 -6.09 -11.30 5.35
C ALA A 232 -4.94 -10.72 6.18
N GLY A 233 -3.70 -10.94 5.75
CA GLY A 233 -2.51 -10.47 6.45
C GLY A 233 -2.33 -8.95 6.40
N TYR A 234 -2.64 -8.33 5.26
CA TYR A 234 -2.64 -6.87 5.12
C TYR A 234 -3.73 -6.25 6.00
N GLY A 235 -4.97 -6.75 5.91
CA GLY A 235 -6.08 -6.25 6.72
C GLY A 235 -5.80 -6.38 8.22
N LEU A 236 -5.24 -7.51 8.66
CA LEU A 236 -4.88 -7.70 10.07
C LEU A 236 -3.76 -6.74 10.51
N SER A 237 -2.69 -6.63 9.72
CA SER A 237 -1.58 -5.70 9.98
C SER A 237 -2.08 -4.27 10.11
N ARG A 238 -2.91 -3.84 9.15
CA ARG A 238 -3.49 -2.51 9.10
C ARG A 238 -4.39 -2.25 10.31
N PHE A 239 -5.24 -3.20 10.66
CA PHE A 239 -6.11 -3.11 11.84
C PHE A 239 -5.28 -2.95 13.14
N MET A 240 -4.17 -3.68 13.26
CA MET A 240 -3.29 -3.61 14.44
C MET A 240 -2.54 -2.27 14.53
N VAL A 241 -1.96 -1.78 13.43
CA VAL A 241 -1.22 -0.50 13.45
C VAL A 241 -2.14 0.68 13.74
N GLU A 242 -3.40 0.58 13.33
CA GLU A 242 -4.35 1.68 13.47
C GLU A 242 -4.68 2.02 14.93
N PHE A 243 -4.43 1.12 15.89
CA PHE A 243 -4.50 1.44 17.33
C PHE A 243 -3.50 2.53 17.75
N VAL A 244 -2.33 2.58 17.10
CA VAL A 244 -1.28 3.56 17.38
C VAL A 244 -1.18 4.65 16.32
N ARG A 245 -1.97 4.57 15.24
CA ARG A 245 -1.95 5.55 14.15
C ARG A 245 -2.81 6.76 14.48
N GLN A 246 -2.36 7.95 14.06
CA GLN A 246 -3.16 9.16 14.14
C GLN A 246 -4.35 9.03 13.18
N ALA A 247 -5.56 9.27 13.68
CA ALA A 247 -6.76 9.23 12.86
C ALA A 247 -6.78 10.40 11.85
N ASP A 248 -7.56 10.25 10.78
CA ASP A 248 -7.69 11.30 9.77
C ASP A 248 -8.30 12.57 10.40
N PRO A 249 -7.78 13.77 10.08
CA PRO A 249 -8.20 15.02 10.74
C PRO A 249 -9.70 15.27 10.73
N GLN A 250 -10.40 14.84 9.67
CA GLN A 250 -11.85 15.00 9.50
C GLN A 250 -12.69 14.29 10.56
N PHE A 251 -12.15 13.28 11.24
CA PHE A 251 -12.86 12.54 12.29
C PHE A 251 -12.51 13.02 13.70
N ILE A 252 -11.50 13.88 13.85
CA ILE A 252 -11.04 14.36 15.14
C ILE A 252 -11.83 15.61 15.52
N THR A 253 -12.56 15.54 16.63
CA THR A 253 -13.29 16.67 17.23
C THR A 253 -13.00 16.74 18.74
N PRO A 254 -13.34 17.85 19.43
CA PRO A 254 -13.18 17.92 20.88
C PRO A 254 -13.86 16.76 21.65
N ASP A 255 -15.03 16.32 21.17
CA ASP A 255 -15.79 15.20 21.76
C ASP A 255 -15.34 13.81 21.23
N ASN A 256 -14.49 13.78 20.21
CA ASN A 256 -13.90 12.57 19.60
C ASN A 256 -12.40 12.76 19.33
N PRO A 257 -11.57 12.94 20.37
CA PRO A 257 -10.14 13.21 20.20
C PRO A 257 -9.39 12.02 19.56
N MET A 258 -9.98 10.81 19.65
CA MET A 258 -9.40 9.59 19.10
C MET A 258 -9.74 9.36 17.62
N GLY A 259 -10.65 10.16 17.04
CA GLY A 259 -11.06 10.09 15.64
C GLY A 259 -11.77 8.78 15.26
N TYR A 260 -12.57 8.22 16.17
CA TYR A 260 -13.35 7.02 15.89
C TYR A 260 -14.55 7.31 14.99
N VAL A 261 -14.82 6.44 14.02
CA VAL A 261 -16.00 6.54 13.13
C VAL A 261 -17.20 5.83 13.73
N LEU A 262 -16.96 4.74 14.46
CA LEU A 262 -17.97 4.03 15.24
C LEU A 262 -17.48 3.99 16.68
N HIS A 263 -18.19 4.58 17.62
CA HIS A 263 -17.81 4.55 19.03
C HIS A 263 -19.01 4.43 19.96
N ALA A 264 -18.82 3.75 21.08
CA ALA A 264 -19.78 3.66 22.17
C ALA A 264 -19.00 3.63 23.50
N GLY A 265 -19.34 4.52 24.43
CA GLY A 265 -18.73 4.53 25.77
C GLY A 265 -17.21 4.75 25.80
N GLY A 266 -16.65 5.54 24.88
CA GLY A 266 -15.21 5.85 24.82
C GLY A 266 -14.35 4.82 24.08
N VAL A 267 -14.92 3.70 23.65
CA VAL A 267 -14.27 2.70 22.80
C VAL A 267 -14.84 2.79 21.40
N GLY A 268 -13.99 2.73 20.38
CA GLY A 268 -14.43 2.82 18.99
C GLY A 268 -13.46 2.25 17.98
N LEU A 269 -13.91 2.21 16.73
CA LEU A 269 -13.15 1.84 15.56
C LEU A 269 -12.83 3.08 14.72
N SER A 270 -11.59 3.20 14.28
CA SER A 270 -11.24 4.22 13.28
C SER A 270 -11.71 3.79 11.88
N MET A 271 -11.65 4.72 10.93
CA MET A 271 -11.92 4.42 9.52
C MET A 271 -10.97 3.33 8.97
N GLY A 272 -9.69 3.37 9.34
CA GLY A 272 -8.71 2.38 8.92
C GLY A 272 -9.05 0.97 9.42
N GLN A 273 -9.52 0.84 10.67
CA GLN A 273 -9.97 -0.44 11.22
C GLN A 273 -11.22 -0.95 10.50
N LEU A 274 -12.21 -0.07 10.28
CA LEU A 274 -13.44 -0.43 9.61
C LEU A 274 -13.18 -0.93 8.17
N LEU A 275 -12.31 -0.26 7.42
CA LEU A 275 -11.93 -0.67 6.06
C LEU A 275 -11.07 -1.93 6.01
N SER A 276 -10.36 -2.25 7.09
CA SER A 276 -9.53 -3.45 7.18
C SER A 276 -10.36 -4.73 7.36
N LEU A 277 -11.50 -4.66 8.05
CA LEU A 277 -12.35 -5.83 8.32
C LEU A 277 -12.86 -6.53 7.05
N PRO A 278 -13.42 -5.83 6.04
CA PRO A 278 -13.78 -6.44 4.77
C PRO A 278 -12.61 -7.12 4.05
N MET A 279 -11.40 -6.57 4.14
CA MET A 279 -10.21 -7.18 3.55
C MET A 279 -9.86 -8.49 4.26
N VAL A 280 -9.96 -8.54 5.59
CA VAL A 280 -9.76 -9.76 6.38
C VAL A 280 -10.76 -10.83 5.97
N VAL A 281 -12.05 -10.48 5.91
CA VAL A 281 -13.12 -11.41 5.50
C VAL A 281 -12.88 -11.92 4.08
N LEU A 282 -12.60 -11.01 3.13
CA LEU A 282 -12.32 -11.38 1.74
C LEU A 282 -11.12 -12.33 1.65
N GLY A 283 -10.05 -12.04 2.39
CA GLY A 283 -8.88 -12.89 2.45
C GLY A 283 -9.17 -14.30 2.97
N LEU A 284 -9.95 -14.40 4.06
CA LEU A 284 -10.39 -15.68 4.62
C LEU A 284 -11.26 -16.46 3.62
N VAL A 285 -12.17 -15.79 2.90
CA VAL A 285 -12.98 -16.41 1.86
C VAL A 285 -12.11 -17.01 0.76
N PHE A 286 -11.12 -16.27 0.25
CA PHE A 286 -10.19 -16.78 -0.75
C PHE A 286 -9.37 -17.97 -0.25
N ILE A 287 -8.87 -17.93 0.99
CA ILE A 287 -8.12 -19.05 1.60
C ILE A 287 -8.99 -20.31 1.66
N LEU A 288 -10.23 -20.18 2.17
CA LEU A 288 -11.15 -21.30 2.30
C LEU A 288 -11.58 -21.85 0.94
N TRP A 289 -11.81 -20.97 -0.04
CA TRP A 289 -12.19 -21.35 -1.39
C TRP A 289 -11.05 -22.08 -2.12
N ALA A 290 -9.82 -21.56 -2.05
CA ALA A 290 -8.66 -22.14 -2.71
C ALA A 290 -8.33 -23.55 -2.18
N ARG A 291 -8.49 -23.77 -0.86
CA ARG A 291 -8.31 -25.10 -0.25
C ARG A 291 -9.35 -26.13 -0.68
N ARG A 292 -10.54 -25.69 -1.09
CA ARG A 292 -11.62 -26.58 -1.58
C ARG A 292 -11.52 -26.86 -3.08
N HIS A 293 -10.76 -26.06 -3.83
CA HIS A 293 -10.63 -26.16 -5.28
C HIS A 293 -9.15 -26.15 -5.69
N PRO A 294 -8.39 -27.22 -5.39
CA PRO A 294 -7.04 -27.39 -5.91
C PRO A 294 -7.06 -27.30 -7.45
N ALA A 295 -5.96 -26.77 -8.03
CA ALA A 295 -5.81 -26.65 -9.47
C ALA A 295 -5.64 -28.00 -10.18
#